data_AF-A0AAW9ILU3-F1
#
_entry.id   AF-A0AAW9ILU3-F1
#
_cell.length_a   1.000
_cell.length_b   1.000
_cell.length_c   1.000
_cell.angle_alpha   90.00
_cell.angle_beta   90.00
_cell.angle_gamma   90.00
#
_symmetry.space_group_name_H-M   'P 1'
#
loop_
_entity.id
_entity.type
_entity.pdbx_description
1 polymer ?
#
loop_
_entity_poly.entity_id
_entity_poly.type
_entity_poly.pdbx_seq_one_letter_code
_entity_poly.pdbx_strand_id
1 'polypeptide(L)'
;IILVSTYYFSRKIIIPIKKLANHAEFIKNNNIENVYPIDIKGEDEIAILGNTLNELYSKLNESFKSLEEKNKLLIDENKRQDVFLRASSHQLKTPVAAALLLVESMIDEVGKYKNTKEHLPKFKV
;
A
#
# COMPACT_ATOMS: atom_id res chain seq x y z
N ILE A 1 -29.53 41.44 31.50
CA ILE A 1 -29.71 39.97 31.43
C ILE A 1 -29.29 39.45 30.06
N ILE A 2 -29.94 39.86 28.96
CA ILE A 2 -29.65 39.38 27.59
C ILE A 2 -28.16 39.50 27.21
N LEU A 3 -27.52 40.65 27.43
CA LEU A 3 -26.10 40.84 27.09
C LEU A 3 -25.17 39.93 27.91
N VAL A 4 -25.50 39.71 29.18
CA VAL A 4 -24.71 38.86 30.09
C VAL A 4 -24.86 37.38 29.72
N SER A 5 -26.09 36.93 29.41
CA SER A 5 -26.33 35.56 28.94
C SER A 5 -25.66 35.31 27.59
N THR A 6 -25.74 36.25 26.64
CA THR A 6 -25.07 36.13 25.35
C THR A 6 -23.55 36.04 25.51
N TYR A 7 -22.97 36.85 26.39
CA TYR A 7 -21.54 36.78 26.70
C TYR A 7 -21.14 35.41 27.28
N TYR A 8 -21.97 34.86 28.19
CA TYR A 8 -21.76 33.55 28.77
C TYR A 8 -21.82 32.43 27.72
N PHE A 9 -22.88 32.38 26.90
CA PHE A 9 -23.04 31.40 25.82
C PHE A 9 -21.91 31.47 24.79
N SER A 10 -21.51 32.69 24.43
CA SER A 10 -20.40 32.90 23.50
C SER A 10 -19.11 32.24 24.01
N ARG A 11 -18.77 32.46 25.29
CA ARG A 11 -17.55 31.90 25.87
C ARG A 11 -17.61 30.41 26.15
N LYS A 12 -18.74 29.89 26.61
CA LYS A 12 -18.86 28.50 27.05
C LYS A 12 -19.22 27.52 25.93
N ILE A 13 -19.87 27.98 24.85
CA ILE A 13 -20.36 27.10 23.79
C ILE A 13 -19.74 27.49 22.44
N ILE A 14 -19.94 28.73 22.00
CA ILE A 14 -19.60 29.13 20.62
C ILE A 14 -18.09 29.09 20.37
N ILE A 15 -17.28 29.63 21.28
CA ILE A 15 -15.82 29.68 21.12
C ILE A 15 -15.21 28.26 21.06
N PRO A 16 -15.51 27.34 22.00
CA PRO A 16 -15.06 25.95 21.92
C PRO A 16 -15.48 25.21 20.65
N ILE A 17 -16.74 25.34 20.22
CA ILE A 17 -17.24 24.69 19.00
C ILE A 17 -16.52 25.23 17.77
N LYS A 18 -16.29 26.54 17.69
CA LYS A 18 -15.52 27.13 16.58
C LYS A 18 -14.08 26.65 16.57
N LYS A 19 -13.46 26.48 17.75
CA LYS A 19 -12.11 25.91 17.87
C LYS A 19 -12.06 24.47 17.34
N LEU A 20 -13.02 23.64 17.72
CA LEU A 20 -13.19 22.27 17.22
C LEU A 20 -13.33 22.24 15.70
N ALA A 21 -14.26 23.03 15.15
CA ALA A 21 -14.53 23.08 13.71
C ALA A 21 -13.28 23.51 12.91
N ASN A 22 -12.60 24.57 13.36
CA ASN A 22 -11.40 25.06 12.71
C ASN A 22 -10.26 24.02 12.74
N HIS A 23 -10.13 23.29 13.84
CA HIS A 23 -9.10 22.25 13.93
C HIS A 23 -9.43 21.04 13.06
N ALA A 24 -10.71 20.65 12.97
CA ALA A 24 -11.15 19.63 12.02
C ALA A 24 -10.91 20.04 10.56
N GLU A 25 -11.17 21.30 10.21
CA GLU A 25 -10.85 21.87 8.90
C GLU A 25 -9.33 21.83 8.62
N PHE A 26 -8.52 22.19 9.62
CA PHE A 26 -7.06 22.13 9.53
C PHE A 26 -6.59 20.70 9.21
N ILE A 27 -7.10 19.69 9.92
CA ILE A 27 -6.70 18.29 9.69
C ILE A 27 -7.20 17.77 8.35
N LYS A 28 -8.43 18.13 7.95
CA LYS A 28 -8.96 17.76 6.64
C LYS A 28 -8.07 18.26 5.49
N ASN A 29 -7.52 19.46 5.63
CA ASN A 29 -6.76 20.13 4.57
C ASN A 29 -5.23 19.92 4.67
N ASN A 30 -4.74 19.23 5.71
CA ASN A 30 -3.31 18.98 5.93
C ASN A 30 -3.05 17.47 6.12
N ASN A 31 -1.79 17.06 6.05
CA ASN A 31 -1.43 15.68 6.34
C ASN A 31 -1.57 15.37 7.84
N ILE A 32 -2.14 14.20 8.14
CA ILE A 32 -2.44 13.71 9.50
C ILE A 32 -1.17 13.48 10.34
N GLU A 33 0.01 13.45 9.71
CA GLU A 33 1.30 13.29 10.38
C GLU A 33 1.63 14.41 11.39
N ASN A 34 1.09 15.61 11.19
CA ASN A 34 1.36 16.79 12.03
C ASN A 34 0.22 17.16 12.98
N VAL A 35 -0.65 16.20 13.32
CA VAL A 35 -1.78 16.46 14.22
C VAL A 35 -1.29 16.66 15.65
N TYR A 36 -1.52 17.85 16.18
CA TYR A 36 -1.40 18.17 17.60
C TYR A 36 -2.76 18.02 18.29
N PRO A 37 -2.82 17.57 19.56
CA PRO A 37 -4.08 17.40 20.26
C PRO A 37 -4.77 18.75 20.48
N ILE A 38 -6.10 18.76 20.36
CA ILE A 38 -6.93 19.91 20.71
C ILE A 38 -6.95 20.03 22.23
N ASP A 39 -6.43 21.14 22.76
CA ASP A 39 -6.59 21.49 24.18
C ASP A 39 -8.03 22.00 24.43
N ILE A 40 -8.87 21.16 25.02
CA ILE A 40 -10.22 21.53 25.48
C ILE A 40 -10.31 21.35 26.98
N LYS A 41 -10.75 22.41 27.66
CA LYS A 41 -10.91 22.44 29.11
C LYS A 41 -12.38 22.29 29.46
N GLY A 42 -12.67 21.49 30.48
CA GLY A 42 -14.02 21.26 30.98
C GLY A 42 -14.31 19.77 31.14
N GLU A 43 -15.47 19.47 31.69
CA GLU A 43 -16.00 18.12 31.86
C GLU A 43 -17.39 17.98 31.21
N ASP A 44 -17.75 18.94 30.36
CA ASP A 44 -19.01 18.97 29.62
C ASP A 44 -18.93 18.17 28.30
N GLU A 45 -20.05 18.09 27.60
CA GLU A 45 -20.17 17.37 26.33
C GLU A 45 -19.23 17.89 25.26
N ILE A 46 -18.82 19.16 25.33
CA ILE A 46 -17.87 19.76 24.38
C ILE A 46 -16.45 19.25 24.66
N ALA A 47 -16.06 19.14 25.93
CA ALA A 47 -14.79 18.54 26.31
C ALA A 47 -14.73 17.06 25.90
N ILE A 48 -15.81 16.30 26.13
CA ILE A 48 -15.93 14.91 25.68
C ILE A 48 -15.77 14.81 24.16
N LEU A 49 -16.46 15.68 23.40
CA LEU A 49 -16.35 15.72 21.94
C LEU A 49 -14.93 16.02 21.47
N GLY A 50 -14.23 16.95 22.14
CA GLY A 50 -12.81 17.23 21.87
C GLY A 50 -11.89 16.05 22.07
N ASN A 51 -12.03 15.37 23.21
CA ASN A 51 -11.22 14.19 23.50
C ASN A 51 -11.50 13.06 22.51
N THR A 52 -12.77 12.82 22.19
CA THR A 52 -13.18 11.85 21.17
C THR A 52 -12.54 12.18 19.81
N LEU A 53 -12.52 13.46 19.43
CA LEU A 53 -11.94 13.90 18.18
C LEU A 53 -10.41 13.70 18.16
N ASN A 54 -9.73 13.98 19.28
CA ASN A 54 -8.30 13.68 19.44
C ASN A 54 -7.99 12.18 19.29
N GLU A 55 -8.79 11.31 19.90
CA GLU A 55 -8.64 9.85 19.76
C GLU A 55 -8.85 9.38 18.33
N LEU A 56 -9.87 9.93 17.64
CA LEU A 56 -10.11 9.65 16.23
C LEU A 56 -8.91 10.01 15.37
N TYR A 57 -8.30 11.17 15.59
CA TYR A 57 -7.10 11.56 14.86
C TYR A 57 -5.90 10.67 15.15
N SER A 58 -5.71 10.26 16.41
CA SER A 58 -4.64 9.32 16.77
C SER A 58 -4.79 7.99 16.02
N LYS A 59 -6.00 7.40 16.05
CA LYS A 59 -6.30 6.15 15.35
C LYS A 59 -6.12 6.27 13.84
N LEU A 60 -6.50 7.42 13.27
CA LEU A 60 -6.33 7.68 11.84
C LEU A 60 -4.84 7.76 11.46
N ASN A 61 -4.02 8.44 12.27
CA ASN A 61 -2.58 8.52 12.06
C ASN A 61 -1.90 7.15 12.17
N GLU A 62 -2.26 6.35 13.17
CA GLU A 62 -1.76 4.97 13.32
C GLU A 62 -2.14 4.10 12.11
N SER A 63 -3.38 4.22 11.65
CA SER A 63 -3.87 3.49 10.48
C SER A 63 -3.12 3.90 9.21
N PHE A 64 -2.84 5.20 9.03
CA PHE A 64 -2.06 5.71 7.91
C PHE A 64 -0.64 5.15 7.92
N LYS A 65 0.05 5.19 9.07
CA LYS A 65 1.40 4.60 9.23
C LYS A 65 1.44 3.11 8.93
N SER A 66 0.45 2.35 9.42
CA SER A 66 0.38 0.91 9.11
C SER A 66 0.16 0.66 7.62
N LEU A 67 -0.65 1.49 6.96
CA LEU A 67 -0.87 1.39 5.52
C LEU A 67 0.39 1.71 4.72
N GLU A 68 1.13 2.74 5.11
CA GLU A 68 2.41 3.11 4.51
C GLU A 68 3.45 1.99 4.66
N GLU A 69 3.56 1.39 5.85
CA GLU A 69 4.46 0.26 6.10
C GLU A 69 4.10 -0.96 5.23
N LYS A 70 2.82 -1.31 5.16
CA LYS A 70 2.35 -2.41 4.29
C LYS A 70 2.63 -2.14 2.82
N ASN A 71 2.43 -0.89 2.37
CA ASN A 71 2.73 -0.51 0.99
C ASN A 71 4.23 -0.66 0.68
N LYS A 72 5.10 -0.21 1.60
CA LYS A 72 6.55 -0.38 1.46
C LYS A 72 6.95 -1.86 1.33
N LEU A 73 6.39 -2.72 2.18
CA LEU A 73 6.64 -4.17 2.12
C LEU A 73 6.18 -4.77 0.79
N LEU A 74 5.01 -4.37 0.28
CA LEU A 74 4.50 -4.81 -1.02
C LEU A 74 5.39 -4.38 -2.19
N ILE A 75 5.92 -3.15 -2.15
CA ILE A 75 6.85 -2.65 -3.17
C ILE A 75 8.13 -3.49 -3.18
N ASP A 76 8.69 -3.77 -2.01
CA ASP A 76 9.91 -4.59 -1.87
C ASP A 76 9.67 -6.03 -2.35
N GLU A 77 8.52 -6.61 -2.02
CA GLU A 77 8.12 -7.94 -2.49
C GLU A 77 7.95 -7.99 -4.01
N ASN A 78 7.27 -7.00 -4.58
CA ASN A 78 7.04 -6.90 -6.03
C ASN A 78 8.38 -6.81 -6.77
N LYS A 79 9.33 -6.01 -6.25
CA LYS A 79 10.68 -5.90 -6.80
C LYS A 79 11.43 -7.23 -6.74
N ARG A 80 11.33 -7.97 -5.63
CA ARG A 80 11.93 -9.30 -5.49
C ARG A 80 11.33 -10.28 -6.50
N GLN A 81 10.02 -10.24 -6.71
CA GLN A 81 9.34 -11.08 -7.68
C GLN A 81 9.77 -10.77 -9.12
N ASP A 82 9.86 -9.49 -9.50
CA ASP A 82 10.37 -9.07 -10.82
C ASP A 82 11.79 -9.58 -11.06
N VAL A 83 12.70 -9.42 -10.08
CA VAL A 83 14.07 -9.94 -10.16
C VAL A 83 14.07 -11.47 -10.32
N PHE A 84 13.26 -12.19 -9.54
CA PHE A 84 13.15 -13.64 -9.63
C PHE A 84 12.65 -14.11 -11.01
N LEU A 85 11.60 -13.47 -11.54
CA LEU A 85 11.03 -13.81 -12.84
C LEU A 85 12.01 -13.53 -14.00
N ARG A 86 12.75 -12.42 -13.93
CA ARG A 86 13.79 -12.10 -14.92
C ARG A 86 14.93 -13.08 -14.87
N ALA A 87 15.42 -13.43 -13.68
CA ALA A 87 16.48 -14.42 -13.51
C ALA A 87 16.05 -15.79 -14.03
N SER A 88 14.85 -16.24 -13.68
CA SER A 88 14.27 -17.50 -14.18
C SER A 88 14.14 -17.50 -15.70
N SER A 89 13.65 -16.42 -16.29
CA SER A 89 13.54 -16.27 -17.75
C SER A 89 14.91 -16.34 -18.43
N HIS A 90 15.92 -15.70 -17.85
CA HIS A 90 17.28 -15.75 -18.38
C HIS A 90 17.88 -17.15 -18.31
N GLN A 91 17.67 -17.85 -17.19
CA GLN A 91 18.10 -19.24 -17.02
C GLN A 91 17.38 -20.21 -17.95
N LEU A 92 16.12 -19.94 -18.31
CA LEU A 92 15.33 -20.77 -19.23
C LEU A 92 15.67 -20.52 -20.70
N LYS A 93 16.14 -19.32 -21.08
CA LYS A 93 16.46 -18.99 -22.47
C LYS A 93 17.46 -19.98 -23.10
N THR A 94 18.50 -20.35 -22.36
CA THR A 94 19.56 -21.26 -22.83
C THR A 94 19.06 -22.70 -23.06
N PRO A 95 18.43 -23.39 -22.10
CA PRO A 95 17.92 -24.74 -22.33
C PRO A 95 16.80 -24.78 -23.37
N VAL A 96 15.94 -23.75 -23.45
CA VAL A 96 14.90 -23.66 -24.49
C VAL A 96 15.52 -23.50 -25.88
N ALA A 97 16.53 -22.62 -26.03
CA ALA A 97 17.24 -22.47 -27.30
C ALA A 97 17.99 -23.75 -27.69
N ALA A 98 18.60 -24.45 -26.73
CA ALA A 98 19.24 -25.74 -26.98
C ALA A 98 18.24 -26.80 -27.44
N ALA A 99 17.06 -26.89 -26.81
CA ALA A 99 16.00 -27.79 -27.23
C ALA A 99 15.49 -27.47 -28.65
N LEU A 100 15.30 -26.18 -28.97
CA LEU A 100 14.91 -25.76 -30.31
C LEU A 100 15.97 -26.14 -31.36
N LEU A 101 17.24 -25.86 -31.10
CA LEU A 101 18.36 -26.23 -31.98
C LEU A 101 18.45 -27.74 -32.22
N LEU A 102 18.19 -28.55 -31.18
CA LEU A 102 18.16 -30.00 -31.30
C LEU A 102 17.02 -30.46 -32.22
N VAL A 103 15.82 -29.90 -32.06
CA VAL A 103 14.66 -30.21 -32.89
C VAL A 103 14.89 -29.76 -34.34
N GLU A 104 15.42 -28.56 -34.58
CA GLU A 104 15.78 -28.08 -35.93
C GLU A 104 16.82 -29.00 -36.58
N SER A 105 17.87 -29.39 -35.86
CA SER A 105 18.90 -30.30 -36.37
C SER A 105 18.35 -31.69 -36.74
N MET A 106 17.31 -32.15 -36.02
CA MET A 106 16.60 -33.39 -36.32
C MET A 106 15.70 -33.28 -37.57
N ILE A 107 15.04 -32.13 -37.76
CA ILE A 107 14.19 -31.86 -38.93
C ILE A 107 15.05 -31.75 -40.19
N ASP A 108 16.18 -31.05 -40.11
CA ASP A 108 17.09 -30.82 -41.23
C ASP A 108 18.04 -32.00 -41.49
N GLU A 109 17.92 -33.09 -40.71
CA GLU A 109 18.71 -34.32 -40.81
C GLU A 109 20.23 -34.07 -40.78
N VAL A 110 20.67 -33.12 -39.94
CA VAL A 110 22.07 -32.66 -39.88
C VAL A 110 22.89 -33.52 -38.92
N GLY A 111 24.05 -34.01 -39.37
CA GLY A 111 25.06 -34.67 -38.54
C GLY A 111 24.56 -35.96 -37.86
N LYS A 112 24.76 -36.07 -36.52
CA LYS A 112 24.34 -37.25 -35.72
C LYS A 112 22.81 -37.44 -35.67
N TYR A 113 22.04 -36.45 -36.10
CA TYR A 113 20.57 -36.47 -36.10
C TYR A 113 19.98 -36.77 -37.49
N LYS A 114 20.77 -37.35 -38.40
CA LYS A 114 20.32 -37.71 -39.75
C LYS A 114 19.35 -38.89 -39.78
N ASN A 115 19.61 -39.93 -38.99
CA ASN A 115 18.78 -41.15 -38.93
C ASN A 115 17.61 -41.04 -37.93
N THR A 116 17.14 -39.81 -37.68
CA THR A 116 16.12 -39.55 -36.65
C THR A 116 14.83 -40.33 -36.91
N LYS A 117 14.41 -40.46 -38.17
CA LYS A 117 13.21 -41.22 -38.57
C LYS A 117 13.29 -42.73 -38.25
N GLU A 118 14.50 -43.29 -38.16
CA GLU A 118 14.73 -44.71 -37.87
C GLU A 118 14.85 -44.99 -36.36
N HIS A 119 15.35 -44.02 -35.59
CA HIS A 119 15.59 -44.18 -34.15
C HIS A 119 14.45 -43.65 -33.26
N LEU A 120 13.74 -42.58 -33.63
CA LEU A 120 12.65 -42.02 -32.83
C LEU A 120 11.51 -43.02 -32.52
N PRO A 121 11.08 -43.89 -33.46
CA PRO A 121 10.02 -44.87 -33.20
C PRO A 121 10.36 -45.88 -32.09
N LYS A 122 11.65 -46.08 -31.77
CA LYS A 122 12.11 -47.01 -30.73
C LYS A 122 11.96 -46.45 -29.30
N PHE A 123 11.72 -45.15 -29.15
CA PHE A 123 11.57 -44.46 -27.86
C PHE A 123 10.13 -44.03 -27.56
N LYS A 124 9.19 -44.28 -28.47
CA LYS A 124 7.77 -44.01 -28.27
C LYS A 124 7.19 -45.13 -27.39
N VAL A 125 6.99 -44.86 -26.10
CA VAL A 125 6.17 -45.68 -25.19
C VAL A 125 4.71 -45.33 -25.42
#